data_AF-A0A920NZJ2-F1
#
_entry.id   AF-A0A920NZJ2-F1
#
_cell.length_a   1.000
_cell.length_b   1.000
_cell.length_c   1.000
_cell.angle_alpha   90.00
_cell.angle_beta   90.00
_cell.angle_gamma   90.00
#
_symmetry.space_group_name_H-M   'P 1'
#
loop_
_entity.id
_entity.type
_entity.pdbx_description
1 polymer ?
#
loop_
_entity_poly.entity_id
_entity_poly.type
_entity_poly.pdbx_seq_one_letter_code
_entity_poly.pdbx_strand_id
1 'polypeptide(L)'
;MKKFLYIFLTFFITSSAFANQPVDWQLGFQKAASETMRDIVNFHDKLLLPIIIAISVFVLFLMVYACIRFRASANPVPSKRTHNVAVEVLWTLIPCLILIVMAVPSFKILYKQDAIPKADITVKAIGYQWYWGYEYPDENIFFDSYMIETKDLKENEPRLLAVDNELVVPVNKVVKVMITLMMFCMHGHFLHLE
;
A
#
# COMPACT_ATOMS: atom_id res chain seq x y z
N MET A 1 32.04 -3.58 -33.86
CA MET A 1 32.27 -4.78 -33.03
C MET A 1 32.16 -4.50 -31.53
N LYS A 2 32.89 -3.54 -30.94
CA LYS A 2 32.79 -3.24 -29.50
C LYS A 2 31.39 -2.81 -29.02
N LYS A 3 30.66 -1.98 -29.78
CA LYS A 3 29.27 -1.60 -29.46
C LYS A 3 28.28 -2.77 -29.49
N PHE A 4 28.47 -3.72 -30.41
CA PHE A 4 27.63 -4.92 -30.51
C PHE A 4 27.93 -5.89 -29.34
N LEU A 5 29.19 -5.96 -28.91
CA LEU A 5 29.61 -6.70 -27.73
C LEU A 5 29.02 -6.11 -26.44
N TYR A 6 28.96 -4.77 -26.31
CA TYR A 6 28.34 -4.13 -25.14
C TYR A 6 26.83 -4.37 -25.05
N ILE A 7 26.11 -4.35 -26.18
CA ILE A 7 24.67 -4.65 -26.23
C ILE A 7 24.40 -6.11 -25.86
N PHE A 8 25.22 -7.04 -26.38
CA PHE A 8 25.12 -8.46 -26.06
C PHE A 8 25.48 -8.75 -24.59
N LEU A 9 26.43 -8.01 -24.01
CA LEU A 9 26.83 -8.14 -22.61
C LEU A 9 25.78 -7.58 -21.63
N THR A 10 25.05 -6.51 -22.00
CA THR A 10 23.94 -5.99 -21.19
C THR A 10 22.70 -6.91 -21.18
N PHE A 11 22.49 -7.71 -22.23
CA PHE A 11 21.39 -8.67 -22.27
C PHE A 11 21.58 -9.85 -21.29
N PHE A 12 22.84 -10.18 -20.95
CA PHE A 12 23.17 -11.26 -20.01
C PHE A 12 23.19 -10.84 -18.52
N ILE A 13 22.98 -9.56 -18.20
CA ILE A 13 22.97 -9.04 -16.81
C ILE A 13 21.56 -8.60 -16.40
N THR A 14 20.52 -9.09 -17.07
CA THR A 14 19.15 -8.97 -16.54
C THR A 14 19.03 -9.92 -15.35
N SER A 15 19.33 -9.42 -14.15
CA SER A 15 18.87 -10.08 -12.94
C SER A 15 17.35 -9.96 -12.95
N SER A 16 16.67 -11.08 -13.16
CA SER A 16 15.26 -11.20 -12.80
C SER A 16 15.19 -10.98 -11.30
N ALA A 17 14.80 -9.76 -10.91
CA ALA A 17 14.14 -9.62 -9.64
C ALA A 17 12.75 -10.26 -9.81
N PHE A 18 12.22 -10.78 -8.72
CA PHE A 18 10.87 -11.34 -8.68
C PHE A 18 10.01 -10.42 -7.84
N ALA A 19 8.74 -10.27 -8.24
CA ALA A 19 7.73 -9.52 -7.52
C ALA A 19 7.76 -9.87 -6.02
N ASN A 20 7.68 -8.85 -5.17
CA ASN A 20 7.62 -9.06 -3.74
C ASN A 20 6.29 -9.76 -3.36
N GLN A 21 6.38 -10.92 -2.72
CA GLN A 21 5.23 -11.77 -2.42
C GLN A 21 4.82 -11.66 -0.95
N PRO A 22 3.54 -11.91 -0.62
CA PRO A 22 3.15 -12.09 0.78
C PRO A 22 3.91 -13.27 1.38
N VAL A 23 4.49 -13.08 2.56
CA VAL A 23 5.19 -14.14 3.30
C VAL A 23 4.31 -14.60 4.46
N ASP A 24 4.31 -15.91 4.72
CA ASP A 24 3.59 -16.49 5.85
C ASP A 24 4.02 -15.80 7.16
N TRP A 25 3.02 -15.44 7.98
CA TRP A 25 3.20 -14.75 9.27
C TRP A 25 3.83 -13.34 9.18
N GLN A 26 3.87 -12.72 8.01
CA GLN A 26 4.33 -11.35 7.88
C GLN A 26 3.37 -10.38 8.59
N LEU A 27 3.93 -9.54 9.45
CA LEU A 27 3.24 -8.42 10.08
C LEU A 27 3.69 -7.11 9.40
N GLY A 28 2.74 -6.32 8.93
CA GLY A 28 2.99 -5.05 8.25
C GLY A 28 2.90 -5.14 6.72
N PHE A 29 3.43 -4.12 6.04
CA PHE A 29 3.39 -4.05 4.58
C PHE A 29 4.46 -4.93 3.92
N GLN A 30 4.19 -5.30 2.67
CA GLN A 30 5.23 -5.74 1.75
C GLN A 30 6.29 -4.63 1.57
N LYS A 31 7.55 -5.05 1.39
CA LYS A 31 8.65 -4.18 0.97
C LYS A 31 8.22 -3.27 -0.19
N ALA A 32 8.45 -1.98 -0.01
CA ALA A 32 8.04 -0.95 -0.94
C ALA A 32 8.94 -0.93 -2.19
N ALA A 33 8.30 -1.06 -3.35
CA ALA A 33 8.91 -1.03 -4.68
C ALA A 33 8.98 0.37 -5.31
N SER A 34 8.12 1.29 -4.86
CA SER A 34 8.08 2.67 -5.37
C SER A 34 8.48 3.68 -4.29
N GLU A 35 8.92 4.86 -4.73
CA GLU A 35 9.15 5.99 -3.81
C GLU A 35 7.88 6.38 -3.04
N THR A 36 6.75 6.42 -3.74
CA THR A 36 5.45 6.68 -3.13
C THR A 36 5.10 5.65 -2.06
N MET A 37 5.28 4.35 -2.32
CA MET A 37 5.00 3.31 -1.33
C MET A 37 5.94 3.41 -0.13
N ARG A 38 7.21 3.78 -0.34
CA ARG A 38 8.15 4.05 0.77
C ARG A 38 7.66 5.21 1.65
N ASP A 39 7.14 6.28 1.06
CA ASP A 39 6.59 7.41 1.82
C ASP A 39 5.33 7.01 2.61
N ILE A 40 4.45 6.20 2.01
CA ILE A 40 3.25 5.67 2.68
C ILE A 40 3.63 4.79 3.87
N VAL A 41 4.54 3.83 3.68
CA VAL A 41 4.99 2.93 4.76
C VAL A 41 5.66 3.74 5.88
N ASN A 42 6.51 4.72 5.54
CA ASN A 42 7.12 5.59 6.54
C ASN A 42 6.08 6.40 7.33
N PHE A 43 5.07 6.96 6.66
CA PHE A 43 3.99 7.69 7.31
C PHE A 43 3.18 6.78 8.26
N HIS A 44 2.87 5.56 7.81
CA HIS A 44 2.16 4.59 8.62
C HIS A 44 2.97 4.18 9.86
N ASP A 45 4.21 3.75 9.69
CA ASP A 45 4.99 3.14 10.76
C ASP A 45 5.55 4.16 11.76
N LYS A 46 5.93 5.35 11.30
CA LYS A 46 6.60 6.36 12.15
C LYS A 46 5.66 7.39 12.74
N LEU A 47 4.48 7.59 12.16
CA LEU A 47 3.54 8.61 12.62
C LEU A 47 2.20 7.98 13.04
N LEU A 48 1.52 7.29 12.12
CA LEU A 48 0.15 6.81 12.37
C LEU A 48 0.13 5.74 13.46
N LEU A 49 0.91 4.67 13.33
CA LEU A 49 0.95 3.56 14.28
C LEU A 49 1.29 4.00 15.71
N PRO A 50 2.36 4.78 15.97
CA PRO A 50 2.68 5.24 17.31
C PRO A 50 1.57 6.07 17.95
N ILE A 51 0.89 6.93 17.19
CA ILE A 51 -0.20 7.78 17.70
C ILE A 51 -1.40 6.91 18.11
N ILE A 52 -1.85 6.00 17.24
CA ILE A 52 -3.01 5.15 17.57
C ILE A 52 -2.71 4.20 18.73
N ILE A 53 -1.48 3.68 18.81
CA ILE A 53 -1.05 2.82 19.92
C ILE A 53 -1.03 3.63 21.22
N ALA A 54 -0.48 4.85 21.21
CA ALA A 54 -0.45 5.72 22.38
C ALA A 54 -1.86 6.04 22.90
N ILE A 55 -2.79 6.39 22.00
CA ILE A 55 -4.20 6.66 22.37
C ILE A 55 -4.86 5.39 22.91
N SER A 56 -4.65 4.25 22.26
CA SER A 56 -5.23 2.97 22.67
C SER A 56 -4.73 2.54 24.06
N VAL A 57 -3.43 2.67 24.32
CA VAL A 57 -2.83 2.40 25.64
C VAL A 57 -3.33 3.40 26.69
N PHE A 58 -3.49 4.68 26.35
CA PHE A 58 -4.05 5.68 27.25
C PHE A 58 -5.49 5.36 27.65
N VAL A 59 -6.35 4.99 26.70
CA VAL A 59 -7.73 4.60 26.96
C VAL A 59 -7.78 3.30 27.78
N LEU A 60 -6.96 2.30 27.42
CA LEU A 60 -6.85 1.05 28.16
C LEU A 60 -6.43 1.31 29.62
N PHE A 61 -5.45 2.17 29.83
CA PHE A 61 -5.00 2.58 31.16
C PHE A 61 -6.13 3.23 31.97
N LEU A 62 -6.86 4.20 31.39
CA LEU A 62 -7.99 4.85 32.06
C LEU A 62 -9.10 3.86 32.41
N MET A 63 -9.39 2.91 31.52
CA MET A 63 -10.37 1.86 31.75
C MET A 63 -9.95 0.95 32.91
N VAL A 64 -8.72 0.45 32.91
CA VAL A 64 -8.18 -0.38 33.99
C VAL A 64 -8.16 0.38 35.31
N TYR A 65 -7.71 1.64 35.29
CA TYR A 65 -7.72 2.51 36.46
C TYR A 65 -9.14 2.69 37.01
N ALA A 66 -10.12 2.95 36.14
CA ALA A 66 -11.50 3.10 36.55
C ALA A 66 -12.07 1.82 37.18
N CYS A 67 -11.81 0.65 36.57
CA CYS A 67 -12.23 -0.64 37.11
C CYS A 67 -11.63 -0.92 38.50
N ILE A 68 -10.36 -0.59 38.73
CA ILE A 68 -9.70 -0.86 40.02
C ILE A 68 -10.12 0.16 41.08
N ARG A 69 -10.14 1.45 40.74
CA ARG A 69 -10.35 2.56 41.69
C ARG A 69 -11.81 2.79 42.05
N PHE A 70 -12.73 2.62 41.09
CA PHE A 70 -14.16 2.89 41.25
C PHE A 70 -15.02 1.63 41.39
N ARG A 71 -14.43 0.46 41.65
CA ARG A 71 -15.20 -0.74 42.02
C ARG A 71 -16.01 -0.51 43.30
N ALA A 72 -17.15 -1.21 43.42
CA ALA A 72 -18.08 -1.06 44.55
C ALA A 72 -17.42 -1.20 45.93
N SER A 73 -16.41 -2.08 46.07
CA SER A 73 -15.70 -2.27 47.33
C SER A 73 -14.70 -1.15 47.67
N ALA A 74 -14.17 -0.43 46.68
CA ALA A 74 -13.16 0.63 46.88
C ALA A 74 -13.76 2.05 46.82
N ASN A 75 -14.96 2.19 46.26
CA ASN A 75 -15.68 3.46 46.20
C ASN A 75 -17.18 3.27 46.50
N PRO A 76 -17.56 3.04 47.77
CA PRO A 76 -18.95 2.73 48.14
C PRO A 76 -19.93 3.91 48.00
N VAL A 77 -19.45 5.16 48.04
CA VAL A 77 -20.26 6.36 47.83
C VAL A 77 -19.83 7.04 46.53
N PRO A 78 -20.57 6.92 45.42
CA PRO A 78 -20.19 7.50 44.14
C PRO A 78 -20.36 9.03 44.13
N SER A 79 -19.53 9.70 43.33
CA SER A 79 -19.68 11.13 43.04
C SER A 79 -20.94 11.38 42.20
N LYS A 80 -21.59 12.53 42.41
CA LYS A 80 -22.80 12.97 41.68
C LYS A 80 -22.53 14.06 40.63
N ARG A 81 -21.26 14.29 40.27
CA ARG A 81 -20.87 15.32 39.29
C ARG A 81 -21.20 14.84 37.88
N THR A 82 -22.02 15.60 37.15
CA THR A 82 -22.52 15.20 35.82
C THR A 82 -21.81 15.87 34.65
N HIS A 83 -21.24 17.06 34.85
CA HIS A 83 -20.57 17.82 33.79
C HIS A 83 -19.32 18.50 34.30
N ASN A 84 -18.35 18.67 33.41
CA ASN A 84 -17.16 19.47 33.66
C ASN A 84 -16.67 20.08 32.35
N VAL A 85 -17.08 21.33 32.12
CA VAL A 85 -16.80 22.10 30.90
C VAL A 85 -15.30 22.14 30.58
N ALA A 86 -14.43 22.24 31.59
CA ALA A 86 -12.98 22.31 31.36
C ALA A 86 -12.44 21.00 30.74
N VAL A 87 -12.93 19.84 31.20
CA VAL A 87 -12.51 18.54 30.67
C VAL A 87 -13.15 18.32 29.29
N GLU A 88 -14.41 18.74 29.12
CA GLU A 88 -15.15 18.69 27.85
C GLU A 88 -14.42 19.41 26.72
N VAL A 89 -13.95 20.63 27.01
CA VAL A 89 -13.14 21.40 26.06
C VAL A 89 -11.79 20.74 25.80
N LEU A 90 -11.15 20.18 26.84
CA LEU A 90 -9.83 19.58 26.69
C LEU A 90 -9.86 18.32 25.79
N TRP A 91 -10.79 17.40 26.02
CA TRP A 91 -10.88 16.16 25.23
C TRP A 91 -11.44 16.37 23.82
N THR A 92 -12.04 17.52 23.50
CA THR A 92 -12.49 17.83 22.14
C THR A 92 -11.39 18.53 21.34
N LEU A 93 -10.66 19.45 21.97
CA LEU A 93 -9.56 20.17 21.33
C LEU A 93 -8.33 19.29 21.11
N ILE A 94 -7.97 18.42 22.06
CA ILE A 94 -6.78 17.55 21.93
C ILE A 94 -6.89 16.64 20.69
N PRO A 95 -7.96 15.86 20.47
CA PRO A 95 -8.11 15.05 19.26
C PRO A 95 -8.14 15.89 17.97
N CYS A 96 -8.78 17.05 18.00
CA CYS A 96 -8.80 17.96 16.86
C CYS A 96 -7.39 18.39 16.45
N LEU A 97 -6.55 18.77 17.43
CA LEU A 97 -5.16 19.15 17.18
C LEU A 97 -4.32 17.96 16.66
N ILE A 98 -4.51 16.76 17.21
CA ILE A 98 -3.83 15.54 16.73
C ILE A 98 -4.15 15.29 15.26
N LEU A 99 -5.42 15.44 14.84
CA LEU A 99 -5.82 15.27 13.45
C LEU A 99 -5.15 16.28 12.52
N ILE A 100 -5.05 17.55 12.92
CA ILE A 100 -4.38 18.60 12.13
C ILE A 100 -2.91 18.26 11.91
N VAL A 101 -2.21 17.81 12.97
CA VAL A 101 -0.79 17.42 12.87
C VAL A 101 -0.60 16.25 11.91
N MET A 102 -1.52 15.28 11.88
CA MET A 102 -1.46 14.16 10.93
C MET A 102 -1.83 14.57 9.50
N ALA A 103 -2.72 15.55 9.33
CA ALA A 103 -3.19 15.98 8.02
C ALA A 103 -2.07 16.59 7.15
N VAL A 104 -1.15 17.36 7.75
CA VAL A 104 -0.05 18.02 7.01
C VAL A 104 0.83 17.03 6.22
N PRO A 105 1.46 16.02 6.84
CA PRO A 105 2.24 15.03 6.09
C PRO A 105 1.36 14.17 5.16
N SER A 106 0.11 13.89 5.53
CA SER A 106 -0.83 13.14 4.69
C SER A 106 -1.10 13.86 3.36
N PHE A 107 -1.40 15.17 3.40
CA PHE A 107 -1.65 15.93 2.18
C PHE A 107 -0.40 16.04 1.30
N LYS A 108 0.79 16.13 1.89
CA LYS A 108 2.05 16.15 1.12
C LYS A 108 2.22 14.87 0.29
N ILE A 109 1.92 13.71 0.86
CA ILE A 109 2.00 12.42 0.14
C ILE A 109 0.91 12.37 -0.94
N LEU A 110 -0.31 12.79 -0.62
CA LEU A 110 -1.42 12.83 -1.58
C LEU A 110 -1.09 13.66 -2.83
N TYR A 111 -0.56 14.88 -2.66
CA TYR A 111 -0.18 15.73 -3.80
C TYR A 111 1.00 15.16 -4.59
N LYS A 112 1.92 14.43 -3.95
CA LYS A 112 2.99 13.72 -4.65
C LYS A 112 2.46 12.59 -5.53
N GLN A 113 1.38 11.93 -5.11
CA GLN A 113 0.71 10.88 -5.88
C GLN A 113 -0.08 11.43 -7.06
N ASP A 114 -0.69 12.59 -6.88
CA ASP A 114 -1.50 13.24 -7.92
C ASP A 114 -0.64 13.88 -9.03
N ALA A 115 0.59 14.28 -8.70
CA ALA A 115 1.53 14.82 -9.67
C ALA A 115 2.10 13.72 -10.59
N ILE A 116 1.51 13.54 -11.78
CA ILE A 116 1.97 12.59 -12.79
C ILE A 116 3.26 13.13 -13.46
N PRO A 117 4.44 12.50 -13.25
CA PRO A 117 5.66 12.91 -13.93
C PRO A 117 5.63 12.53 -15.41
N LYS A 118 6.54 13.08 -16.21
CA LYS A 118 6.72 12.66 -17.60
C LYS A 118 7.05 11.17 -17.63
N ALA A 119 6.26 10.40 -18.38
CA ALA A 119 6.40 8.96 -18.51
C ALA A 119 7.59 8.63 -19.42
N ASP A 120 8.42 7.67 -19.00
CA ASP A 120 9.44 7.05 -19.83
C ASP A 120 8.84 5.93 -20.69
N ILE A 121 7.85 5.20 -20.16
CA ILE A 121 7.09 4.17 -20.86
C ILE A 121 5.61 4.34 -20.53
N THR A 122 4.76 4.15 -21.54
CA THR A 122 3.32 4.05 -21.38
C THR A 122 2.87 2.59 -21.54
N VAL A 123 2.09 2.09 -20.60
CA VAL A 123 1.43 0.78 -20.67
C VAL A 123 -0.06 1.00 -20.55
N LYS A 124 -0.84 0.36 -21.40
CA LYS A 124 -2.30 0.34 -21.28
C LYS A 124 -2.73 -1.04 -20.77
N ALA A 125 -3.34 -1.05 -19.60
CA ALA A 125 -3.90 -2.25 -18.98
C ALA A 125 -5.41 -2.29 -19.24
N ILE A 126 -5.86 -3.33 -19.91
CA ILE A 126 -7.25 -3.55 -20.29
C ILE A 126 -7.80 -4.69 -19.42
N GLY A 127 -8.77 -4.38 -18.57
CA GLY A 127 -9.47 -5.39 -17.78
C GLY A 127 -10.55 -6.07 -18.60
N TYR A 128 -10.42 -7.39 -18.74
CA TYR A 128 -11.45 -8.26 -19.27
C TYR A 128 -12.08 -9.07 -18.14
N GLN A 129 -13.18 -9.79 -18.42
CA GLN A 129 -13.79 -10.65 -17.41
C GLN A 129 -12.84 -11.80 -17.07
N TRP A 130 -12.22 -11.70 -15.89
CA TRP A 130 -11.30 -12.67 -15.29
C TRP A 130 -9.90 -12.83 -15.93
N TYR A 131 -9.45 -11.85 -16.70
CA TYR A 131 -8.05 -11.75 -17.18
C TYR A 131 -7.69 -10.31 -17.55
N TRP A 132 -6.40 -10.07 -17.83
CA TRP A 132 -5.89 -8.74 -18.19
C TRP A 132 -5.22 -8.78 -19.55
N GLY A 133 -5.46 -7.77 -20.39
CA GLY A 133 -4.67 -7.52 -21.60
C GLY A 133 -3.75 -6.33 -21.39
N TYR A 134 -2.53 -6.40 -21.91
CA TYR A 134 -1.55 -5.32 -21.83
C TYR A 134 -1.14 -4.89 -23.24
N GLU A 135 -1.08 -3.57 -23.44
CA GLU A 135 -0.70 -2.94 -24.70
C GLU A 135 0.40 -1.91 -24.43
N TYR A 136 1.52 -2.05 -25.14
CA TYR A 136 2.62 -1.07 -25.18
C TYR A 136 2.46 -0.27 -26.46
N PRO A 137 1.74 0.88 -26.45
CA PRO A 137 1.37 1.60 -27.66
C PRO A 137 2.59 2.09 -28.46
N ASP A 138 3.68 2.46 -27.77
CA ASP A 138 4.88 2.98 -28.40
C ASP A 138 5.67 1.88 -29.17
N GLU A 139 5.56 0.62 -28.72
CA GLU A 139 6.27 -0.54 -29.26
C GLU A 139 5.36 -1.47 -30.10
N ASN A 140 4.05 -1.17 -30.18
CA ASN A 140 3.01 -2.00 -30.81
C ASN A 140 3.00 -3.47 -30.32
N ILE A 141 3.31 -3.69 -29.03
CA ILE A 141 3.25 -5.02 -28.40
C ILE A 141 1.91 -5.16 -27.68
N PHE A 142 1.21 -6.27 -27.93
CA PHE A 142 -0.03 -6.64 -27.26
C PHE A 142 0.02 -8.10 -26.82
N PHE A 143 -0.41 -8.37 -25.59
CA PHE A 143 -0.58 -9.73 -25.08
C PHE A 143 -1.66 -9.80 -24.00
N ASP A 144 -2.24 -10.99 -23.85
CA ASP A 144 -3.16 -11.32 -22.78
C ASP A 144 -2.43 -12.06 -21.65
N SER A 145 -2.89 -11.84 -20.42
CA SER A 145 -2.32 -12.36 -19.18
C SER A 145 -3.40 -13.12 -18.41
N TYR A 146 -3.29 -14.44 -18.42
CA TYR A 146 -4.18 -15.39 -17.76
C TYR A 146 -3.52 -15.98 -16.51
N MET A 147 -4.34 -16.30 -15.52
CA MET A 147 -3.89 -17.00 -14.32
C MET A 147 -3.54 -18.45 -14.66
N ILE A 148 -2.38 -18.92 -14.19
CA ILE A 148 -1.96 -20.31 -14.38
C ILE A 148 -2.78 -21.24 -13.46
N GLU A 149 -3.28 -22.34 -14.00
CA GLU A 149 -3.98 -23.36 -13.21
C GLU A 149 -3.03 -24.08 -12.26
N THR A 150 -3.55 -24.57 -11.12
CA THR A 150 -2.71 -25.23 -10.11
C THR A 150 -1.97 -26.48 -10.61
N LYS A 151 -2.44 -27.10 -11.69
CA LYS A 151 -1.82 -28.29 -12.30
C LYS A 151 -0.57 -27.96 -13.11
N ASP A 152 -0.49 -26.73 -13.63
CA ASP A 152 0.56 -26.28 -14.55
C ASP A 152 1.57 -25.33 -13.86
N LEU A 153 1.39 -25.09 -12.56
CA LEU A 153 2.31 -24.28 -11.74
C LEU A 153 3.69 -24.95 -11.64
N LYS A 154 4.74 -24.15 -11.82
CA LYS A 154 6.12 -24.58 -11.53
C LYS A 154 6.40 -24.55 -10.02
N GLU A 155 7.44 -25.26 -9.59
CA GLU A 155 7.79 -25.48 -8.16
C GLU A 155 8.06 -24.19 -7.35
N ASN A 156 8.28 -23.04 -8.02
CA ASN A 156 8.52 -21.73 -7.38
C ASN A 156 7.45 -20.67 -7.71
N GLU A 157 6.36 -21.03 -8.38
CA GLU A 157 5.32 -20.06 -8.77
C GLU A 157 4.21 -19.95 -7.72
N PRO A 158 3.79 -18.73 -7.35
CA PRO A 158 2.77 -18.54 -6.34
C PRO A 158 1.38 -18.92 -6.88
N ARG A 159 0.68 -19.79 -6.14
CA ARG A 159 -0.69 -20.19 -6.46
C ARG A 159 -1.62 -18.97 -6.47
N LEU A 160 -2.46 -18.83 -7.50
CA LEU A 160 -3.41 -17.73 -7.71
C LEU A 160 -2.81 -16.34 -8.00
N LEU A 161 -1.49 -16.21 -8.07
CA LEU A 161 -0.81 -14.95 -8.41
C LEU A 161 0.00 -15.07 -9.70
N ALA A 162 0.50 -16.28 -10.02
CA ALA A 162 1.25 -16.52 -11.23
C ALA A 162 0.36 -16.41 -12.48
N VAL A 163 0.92 -15.77 -13.50
CA VAL A 163 0.29 -15.56 -14.81
C VAL A 163 1.18 -16.12 -15.92
N ASP A 164 0.59 -16.42 -17.07
CA ASP A 164 1.32 -16.96 -18.24
C ASP A 164 2.26 -15.92 -18.88
N ASN A 165 1.76 -14.70 -19.09
CA ASN A 165 2.50 -13.57 -19.64
C ASN A 165 2.58 -12.45 -18.61
N GLU A 166 3.79 -12.17 -18.14
CA GLU A 166 4.06 -11.15 -17.12
C GLU A 166 4.19 -9.75 -17.75
N LEU A 167 3.71 -8.73 -17.03
CA LEU A 167 3.96 -7.34 -17.39
C LEU A 167 5.40 -6.96 -17.01
N VAL A 168 6.23 -6.67 -18.01
CA VAL A 168 7.63 -6.30 -17.79
C VAL A 168 7.83 -4.80 -17.96
N VAL A 169 8.47 -4.17 -16.98
CA VAL A 169 8.77 -2.73 -17.00
C VAL A 169 10.23 -2.47 -16.59
N PRO A 170 10.90 -1.44 -17.13
CA PRO A 170 12.26 -1.11 -16.76
C PRO A 170 12.33 -0.53 -15.35
N VAL A 171 13.33 -0.98 -14.58
CA VAL A 171 13.64 -0.48 -13.24
C VAL A 171 14.09 0.99 -13.27
N ASN A 172 13.73 1.74 -12.22
CA ASN A 172 14.06 3.15 -12.02
C ASN A 172 13.57 4.10 -13.13
N LYS A 173 12.42 3.79 -13.74
CA LYS A 173 11.77 4.59 -14.77
C LYS A 173 10.33 4.91 -14.40
N VAL A 174 9.82 6.03 -14.92
CA VAL A 174 8.43 6.44 -14.69
C VAL A 174 7.55 5.69 -15.68
N VAL A 175 6.77 4.73 -15.17
CA VAL A 175 5.79 3.99 -15.96
C VAL A 175 4.43 4.65 -15.80
N LYS A 176 3.83 5.10 -16.91
CA LYS A 176 2.43 5.55 -16.92
C LYS A 176 1.54 4.39 -17.32
N VAL A 177 0.72 3.94 -16.38
CA VAL A 177 -0.26 2.88 -16.62
C VAL A 177 -1.64 3.50 -16.85
N MET A 178 -2.20 3.28 -18.03
CA MET A 178 -3.56 3.67 -18.38
C MET A 178 -4.48 2.47 -18.22
N ILE A 179 -5.34 2.52 -17.21
CA ILE A 179 -6.26 1.43 -16.92
C ILE A 179 -7.59 1.72 -17.60
N THR A 180 -8.07 0.77 -18.38
CA THR A 180 -9.40 0.80 -19.00
C THR A 180 -10.07 -0.57 -18.92
N LEU A 181 -11.38 -0.61 -19.13
CA LEU A 181 -12.19 -1.82 -19.03
C LEU A 181 -12.97 -1.99 -20.32
N MET A 182 -12.94 -3.20 -20.89
CA MET A 182 -13.58 -3.44 -22.19
C MET A 182 -15.00 -4.02 -22.07
N MET A 183 -15.46 -4.38 -20.85
CA MET A 183 -16.79 -4.98 -20.63
C MET A 183 -17.45 -4.50 -19.32
N PHE A 184 -18.76 -4.73 -19.17
CA PHE A 184 -19.69 -4.20 -18.13
C PHE A 184 -19.33 -4.43 -16.63
N CYS A 185 -18.14 -4.92 -16.29
CA CYS A 185 -17.74 -5.16 -14.90
C CYS A 185 -16.54 -4.29 -14.49
N MET A 186 -16.68 -3.58 -13.36
CA MET A 186 -15.59 -2.83 -12.75
C MET A 186 -14.52 -3.79 -12.21
N HIS A 187 -13.28 -3.57 -12.61
CA HIS A 187 -12.10 -4.25 -12.06
C HIS A 187 -11.12 -3.19 -11.52
N GLY A 188 -10.45 -3.52 -10.41
CA GLY A 188 -9.32 -2.74 -9.89
C GLY A 188 -8.01 -3.39 -10.33
N HIS A 189 -7.09 -2.60 -10.88
CA HIS A 189 -5.73 -3.07 -11.18
C HIS A 189 -4.78 -2.59 -10.09
N PHE A 190 -4.05 -3.53 -9.49
CA PHE A 190 -3.02 -3.23 -8.50
C PHE A 190 -1.75 -3.96 -8.90
N LEU A 191 -0.65 -3.21 -9.04
CA LEU A 191 0.63 -3.77 -9.43
C LEU A 191 1.43 -4.21 -8.20
N HIS A 192 1.92 -5.44 -8.25
CA HIS A 192 3.10 -5.83 -7.50
C HIS A 192 4.33 -5.48 -8.33
N LEU A 193 4.97 -4.37 -7.96
CA LEU A 193 6.26 -3.95 -8.50
C LEU A 193 7.38 -4.36 -7.53
N GLU A 194 8.62 -4.25 -8.00
CA GLU A 194 9.87 -4.57 -7.28
C GLU A 194 10.59 -3.35 -6.70
#